data_AF-I4BA86-F1
#
_entry.id   AF-I4BA86-F1
#
_cell.length_a   1.000
_cell.length_b   1.000
_cell.length_c   1.000
_cell.angle_alpha   90.00
_cell.angle_beta   90.00
_cell.angle_gamma   90.00
#
_symmetry.space_group_name_H-M   'P 1'
#
loop_
_entity.id
_entity.type
_entity.pdbx_description
1 polymer ?
#
loop_
_entity_poly.entity_id
_entity_poly.type
_entity_poly.pdbx_seq_one_letter_code
_entity_poly.pdbx_strand_id
1 'polypeptide(L)'
;MQKDFRVEQTGIEPGYVLPDKVVELLAELLRDQISRLSSDAHGTDPLKAQRALEIMDDLASRGAIEWQRPNRKEILANSAPMEKLMHDLISGDLAKAAATAAEYFPFKPNTRLKRTYTQREMLNIFFRDGFIDRYSGDRLYHPGFLRLLNILLPQQFPYDAHGHFERCHEIYWDLMPSLDHQTPLARGGADKKSNWITTSMRRNMAKGPWSLRELGWHLFPAGSLKDWDGASATFVFLVEKYIEMCKPHRYVMDWYKSTKLHGQLPKVYEHP
;
A
#
# COMPACT_ATOMS: atom_id res chain seq x y z
N MET A 1 66.53 54.07 36.79
CA MET A 1 65.68 54.91 37.67
C MET A 1 64.39 55.18 36.91
N GLN A 2 63.35 54.40 37.19
CA GLN A 2 62.00 54.53 36.63
C GLN A 2 61.37 55.86 37.07
N LYS A 3 60.64 56.52 36.18
CA LYS A 3 59.64 57.52 36.55
C LYS A 3 58.27 56.98 36.16
N ASP A 4 57.41 56.95 37.17
CA ASP A 4 56.02 56.52 37.13
C ASP A 4 55.17 57.33 36.15
N PHE A 5 54.29 56.64 35.44
CA PHE A 5 53.03 57.21 34.96
C PHE A 5 51.90 56.49 35.70
N ARG A 6 51.28 57.20 36.64
CA ARG A 6 50.00 56.82 37.24
C ARG A 6 48.89 57.16 36.26
N VAL A 7 48.04 56.18 35.95
CA VAL A 7 46.70 56.42 35.42
C VAL A 7 45.72 56.01 36.52
N GLU A 8 44.83 56.94 36.84
CA GLU A 8 43.83 56.86 37.90
C GLU A 8 42.84 55.71 37.65
N GLN A 9 42.56 54.94 38.72
CA GLN A 9 41.54 53.91 38.74
C GLN A 9 40.14 54.57 38.78
N THR A 10 39.40 54.48 37.68
CA THR A 10 37.94 54.62 37.70
C THR A 10 37.31 53.25 37.88
N GLY A 11 36.49 53.09 38.91
CA GLY A 11 35.91 51.83 39.36
C GLY A 11 35.08 51.11 38.30
N ILE A 12 35.43 49.84 38.08
CA ILE A 12 34.60 48.79 37.50
C ILE A 12 34.88 47.56 38.36
N GLU A 13 33.85 46.93 38.94
CA GLU A 13 34.03 45.64 39.62
C GLU A 13 34.72 44.64 38.68
N PRO A 14 35.59 43.73 39.14
CA PRO A 14 36.16 42.72 38.26
C PRO A 14 35.01 41.81 37.81
N GLY A 15 34.52 42.05 36.59
CA GLY A 15 33.54 41.18 35.96
C GLY A 15 34.06 39.75 35.96
N TYR A 16 33.18 38.81 36.28
CA TYR A 16 33.50 37.37 36.26
C TYR A 16 34.14 37.00 34.91
N VAL A 17 35.38 36.53 34.93
CA VAL A 17 36.10 36.03 33.75
C VAL A 17 35.81 34.54 33.62
N LEU A 18 35.28 34.13 32.45
CA LEU A 18 35.04 32.72 32.16
C LEU A 18 36.37 31.94 32.15
N PRO A 19 36.45 30.75 32.77
CA PRO A 19 37.63 29.90 32.68
C PRO A 19 37.91 29.51 31.21
N ASP A 20 39.18 29.44 30.82
CA ASP A 20 39.60 29.11 29.44
C ASP A 20 38.94 27.83 28.91
N LYS A 21 38.85 26.79 29.74
CA LYS A 21 38.18 25.54 29.40
C LYS A 21 36.70 25.72 29.04
N VAL A 22 36.00 26.65 29.69
CA VAL A 22 34.60 26.97 29.39
C VAL A 22 34.51 27.74 28.07
N VAL A 23 35.44 28.66 27.81
CA VAL A 23 35.54 29.39 26.54
C VAL A 23 35.79 28.43 25.37
N GLU A 24 36.69 27.45 25.55
CA GLU A 24 36.98 26.41 24.55
C GLU A 24 35.76 25.54 24.23
N LEU A 25 35.06 25.03 25.24
CA LEU A 25 33.85 24.21 25.07
C LEU A 25 32.72 24.98 24.39
N LEU A 26 32.54 26.26 24.74
CA LEU A 26 31.55 27.12 24.08
C LEU A 26 31.91 27.36 22.61
N ALA A 27 33.19 27.57 22.30
CA ALA A 27 33.65 27.72 20.94
C ALA A 27 33.44 26.45 20.09
N GLU A 28 33.66 25.26 20.66
CA GLU A 28 33.36 23.98 20.01
C GLU A 28 31.87 23.81 19.73
N LEU A 29 31.02 24.05 20.74
CA LEU A 29 29.57 23.96 20.58
C LEU A 29 29.06 24.90 19.48
N LEU A 30 29.56 26.14 19.45
CA LEU A 30 29.19 27.13 18.43
C LEU A 30 29.63 26.70 17.03
N ARG A 31 30.86 26.18 16.87
CA ARG A 31 31.34 25.65 15.59
C ARG A 31 30.45 24.51 15.09
N ASP A 32 30.08 23.58 15.97
CA ASP A 32 29.20 22.47 15.62
C ASP A 32 27.81 22.96 15.18
N GLN A 33 27.24 23.93 15.89
CA GLN A 33 25.93 24.50 15.52
C GLN A 33 25.99 25.21 14.17
N ILE A 34 27.02 26.03 13.93
CA ILE A 34 27.23 26.72 12.64
C ILE A 34 27.42 25.71 11.51
N SER A 35 28.18 24.63 11.75
CA SER A 35 28.36 23.56 10.76
C SER A 35 27.03 22.87 10.42
N ARG A 36 26.17 22.63 11.40
CA ARG A 36 24.84 22.04 11.18
C ARG A 36 23.93 22.97 10.39
N LEU A 37 23.87 24.25 10.76
CA LEU A 37 23.11 25.26 10.02
C LEU A 37 23.60 25.39 8.58
N SER A 38 24.93 25.39 8.36
CA SER A 38 25.50 25.39 7.01
C SER A 38 25.06 24.16 6.21
N SER A 39 25.11 22.97 6.82
CA SER A 39 24.63 21.73 6.20
C SER A 39 23.14 21.81 5.87
N ASP A 40 22.31 22.31 6.77
CA ASP A 40 20.87 22.46 6.56
C ASP A 40 20.56 23.46 5.44
N ALA A 41 21.29 24.58 5.37
CA ALA A 41 21.14 25.59 4.31
C ALA A 41 21.46 25.04 2.91
N HIS A 42 22.42 24.11 2.82
CA HIS A 42 22.77 23.39 1.59
C HIS A 42 21.91 22.14 1.35
N GLY A 43 21.08 21.75 2.33
CA GLY A 43 20.19 20.60 2.24
C GLY A 43 18.95 20.84 1.38
N THR A 44 18.29 19.73 1.03
CA THR A 44 17.08 19.71 0.22
C THR A 44 15.79 19.81 1.04
N ASP A 45 15.84 19.63 2.37
CA ASP A 45 14.73 19.91 3.27
C ASP A 45 14.45 21.42 3.27
N PRO A 46 13.32 21.87 2.68
CA PRO A 46 13.14 23.28 2.41
C PRO A 46 12.85 24.09 3.68
N LEU A 47 12.26 23.49 4.72
CA LEU A 47 11.95 24.20 5.96
C LEU A 47 13.20 24.38 6.82
N LYS A 48 14.01 23.32 6.98
CA LYS A 48 15.30 23.43 7.67
C LYS A 48 16.21 24.40 6.95
N ALA A 49 16.27 24.32 5.63
CA ALA A 49 17.12 25.21 4.87
C ALA A 49 16.64 26.67 4.94
N GLN A 50 15.34 26.95 4.87
CA GLN A 50 14.82 28.30 5.07
C GLN A 50 15.27 28.86 6.43
N ARG A 51 15.07 28.09 7.51
CA ARG A 51 15.43 28.52 8.86
C ARG A 51 16.94 28.72 9.02
N ALA A 52 17.73 27.81 8.47
CA ALA A 52 19.18 27.92 8.50
C ALA A 52 19.68 29.13 7.71
N LEU A 53 19.10 29.40 6.54
CA LEU A 53 19.41 30.60 5.77
C LEU A 53 19.10 31.87 6.56
N GLU A 54 17.92 31.99 7.17
CA GLU A 54 17.55 33.14 8.01
C GLU A 54 18.59 33.41 9.12
N ILE A 55 18.99 32.35 9.84
CA ILE A 55 19.95 32.46 10.95
C ILE A 55 21.35 32.80 10.41
N MET A 56 21.81 32.11 9.38
CA MET A 56 23.15 32.31 8.79
C MET A 56 23.27 33.72 8.17
N ASP A 57 22.21 34.21 7.53
CA ASP A 57 22.15 35.56 6.98
C ASP A 57 22.18 36.62 8.09
N ASP A 58 21.44 36.43 9.19
CA ASP A 58 21.47 37.35 10.35
C ASP A 58 22.88 37.37 10.99
N LEU A 59 23.49 36.21 11.21
CA LEU A 59 24.86 36.11 11.76
C LEU A 59 25.89 36.81 10.85
N ALA A 60 25.80 36.59 9.53
CA ALA A 60 26.69 37.23 8.56
C ALA A 60 26.49 38.75 8.53
N SER A 61 25.24 39.23 8.59
CA SER A 61 24.92 40.66 8.58
C SER A 61 25.50 41.42 9.80
N ARG A 62 25.71 40.71 10.91
CA ARG A 62 26.32 41.24 12.14
C ARG A 62 27.85 41.11 12.17
N GLY A 63 28.46 40.58 11.11
CA GLY A 63 29.90 40.31 11.05
C GLY A 63 30.37 39.17 11.96
N ALA A 64 29.45 38.30 12.42
CA ALA A 64 29.79 37.20 13.32
C ALA A 64 30.41 36.00 12.59
N ILE A 65 30.09 35.82 11.30
CA ILE A 65 30.61 34.75 10.45
C ILE A 65 30.91 35.26 9.05
N GLU A 66 31.86 34.61 8.37
CA GLU A 66 31.96 34.66 6.91
C GLU A 66 31.09 33.54 6.32
N TRP A 67 30.19 33.89 5.42
CA TRP A 67 29.18 32.95 4.89
C TRP A 67 28.99 33.16 3.39
N GLN A 68 29.07 32.07 2.63
CA GLN A 68 28.68 32.03 1.23
C GLN A 68 27.32 31.35 1.10
N ARG A 69 26.31 32.12 0.67
CA ARG A 69 24.96 31.60 0.51
C ARG A 69 24.89 30.55 -0.61
N PRO A 70 24.24 29.39 -0.40
CA PRO A 70 24.04 28.40 -1.46
C PRO A 70 23.13 28.91 -2.57
N ASN A 71 23.44 28.51 -3.80
CA ASN A 71 22.56 28.74 -4.95
C ASN A 71 21.34 27.82 -4.89
N ARG A 72 20.26 28.30 -4.27
CA ARG A 72 19.03 27.53 -4.08
C ARG A 72 18.39 27.07 -5.39
N LYS A 73 18.55 27.82 -6.47
CA LYS A 73 18.02 27.45 -7.78
C LYS A 73 18.69 26.16 -8.31
N GLU A 74 19.99 26.02 -8.09
CA GLU A 74 20.77 24.85 -8.51
C GLU A 74 20.49 23.62 -7.64
N ILE A 75 20.40 23.79 -6.32
CA ILE A 75 20.02 22.71 -5.39
C ILE A 75 18.65 22.17 -5.79
N LEU A 76 17.66 23.06 -5.93
CA LEU A 76 16.29 22.66 -6.28
C LEU A 76 16.20 22.03 -7.67
N ALA A 77 17.03 22.43 -8.64
CA ALA A 77 17.03 21.80 -9.96
C ALA A 77 17.30 20.29 -9.87
N ASN A 78 18.19 19.88 -8.96
CA ASN A 78 18.59 18.50 -8.71
C ASN A 78 17.79 17.80 -7.61
N SER A 79 16.91 18.51 -6.91
CA SER A 79 16.05 17.97 -5.85
C SER A 79 14.95 17.06 -6.38
N ALA A 80 14.45 16.18 -5.50
CA ALA A 80 13.31 15.34 -5.79
C ALA A 80 12.05 16.20 -6.03
N PRO A 81 11.10 15.75 -6.87
CA PRO A 81 9.90 16.52 -7.17
C PRO A 81 9.08 16.97 -5.96
N MET A 82 9.04 16.16 -4.89
CA MET A 82 8.32 16.51 -3.67
C MET A 82 9.03 17.66 -2.91
N GLU A 83 10.35 17.71 -2.93
CA GLU A 83 11.13 18.79 -2.30
C GLU A 83 10.92 20.12 -3.03
N LYS A 84 10.86 20.09 -4.37
CA LYS A 84 10.47 21.25 -5.19
C LYS A 84 9.08 21.76 -4.80
N LEU A 85 8.09 20.85 -4.71
CA LEU A 85 6.73 21.20 -4.31
C LEU A 85 6.68 21.80 -2.89
N MET A 86 7.36 21.18 -1.91
CA MET A 86 7.45 21.69 -0.54
C MET A 86 8.08 23.09 -0.50
N HIS A 87 9.13 23.35 -1.29
CA HIS A 87 9.73 24.67 -1.37
C HIS A 87 8.76 25.74 -1.91
N ASP A 88 8.03 25.44 -2.98
CA ASP A 88 7.04 26.37 -3.53
C ASP A 88 5.92 26.67 -2.52
N LEU A 89 5.46 25.64 -1.79
CA LEU A 89 4.48 25.79 -0.70
C LEU A 89 5.00 26.69 0.43
N ILE A 90 6.25 26.48 0.87
CA ILE A 90 6.89 27.28 1.92
C ILE A 90 7.06 28.75 1.50
N SER A 91 7.34 29.00 0.22
CA SER A 91 7.38 30.38 -0.30
C SER A 91 6.00 31.07 -0.35
N GLY A 92 4.91 30.34 -0.11
CA GLY A 92 3.55 30.86 -0.17
C GLY A 92 3.00 31.02 -1.59
N ASP A 93 3.75 30.62 -2.62
CA ASP A 93 3.33 30.71 -4.02
C ASP A 93 2.52 29.47 -4.41
N LEU A 94 1.22 29.49 -4.10
CA LEU A 94 0.31 28.40 -4.40
C LEU A 94 0.12 28.16 -5.90
N ALA A 95 0.29 29.19 -6.75
CA ALA A 95 0.17 29.04 -8.20
C ALA A 95 1.34 28.23 -8.75
N LYS A 96 2.55 28.55 -8.30
CA LYS A 96 3.76 27.79 -8.64
C LYS A 96 3.72 26.38 -8.06
N ALA A 97 3.30 26.21 -6.80
CA ALA A 97 3.12 24.90 -6.20
C ALA A 97 2.11 24.04 -6.98
N ALA A 98 0.99 24.63 -7.44
CA ALA A 98 0.03 23.93 -8.28
C ALA A 98 0.61 23.53 -9.64
N ALA A 99 1.42 24.38 -10.27
CA ALA A 99 2.12 24.05 -11.51
C ALA A 99 3.11 22.88 -11.33
N THR A 100 3.92 22.93 -10.27
CA THR A 100 4.84 21.85 -9.88
C THR A 100 4.07 20.55 -9.62
N ALA A 101 2.94 20.61 -8.91
CA ALA A 101 2.10 19.44 -8.67
C ALA A 101 1.51 18.87 -9.97
N ALA A 102 1.06 19.72 -10.90
CA ALA A 102 0.52 19.27 -12.19
C ALA A 102 1.59 18.61 -13.08
N GLU A 103 2.82 19.12 -13.05
CA GLU A 103 3.96 18.58 -13.81
C GLU A 103 4.40 17.21 -13.29
N TYR A 104 4.66 17.09 -11.99
CA TYR A 104 5.30 15.92 -11.40
C TYR A 104 4.33 14.91 -10.79
N PHE A 105 3.15 15.36 -10.37
CA PHE A 105 2.14 14.55 -9.66
C PHE A 105 0.74 14.70 -10.29
N PRO A 106 0.60 14.49 -11.61
CA PRO A 106 -0.67 14.72 -12.28
C PRO A 106 -1.77 13.81 -11.71
N PHE A 107 -2.82 14.41 -11.15
CA PHE A 107 -4.00 13.67 -10.70
C PHE A 107 -4.82 13.19 -11.90
N LYS A 108 -5.02 11.88 -12.01
CA LYS A 108 -5.84 11.25 -13.06
C LYS A 108 -7.03 10.56 -12.41
N PRO A 109 -8.23 11.15 -12.44
CA PRO A 109 -9.41 10.51 -11.88
C PRO A 109 -9.74 9.23 -12.66
N ASN A 110 -9.88 8.11 -11.93
CA ASN A 110 -10.32 6.87 -12.52
C ASN A 110 -11.85 6.83 -12.55
N THR A 111 -12.43 6.49 -13.71
CA THR A 111 -13.84 6.13 -13.80
C THR A 111 -14.06 4.82 -13.04
N ARG A 112 -15.17 4.72 -12.27
CA ARG A 112 -15.52 3.47 -11.59
C ARG A 112 -15.78 2.39 -12.64
N LEU A 113 -14.82 1.47 -12.80
CA LEU A 113 -14.98 0.32 -13.67
C LEU A 113 -15.86 -0.72 -12.96
N LYS A 114 -17.00 -1.04 -13.57
CA LYS A 114 -17.95 -2.02 -13.04
C LYS A 114 -17.54 -3.42 -13.48
N ARG A 115 -17.51 -4.37 -12.54
CA ARG A 115 -17.37 -5.80 -12.84
C ARG A 115 -18.69 -6.31 -13.42
N THR A 116 -18.66 -6.98 -14.57
CA THR A 116 -19.87 -7.36 -15.33
C THR A 116 -20.08 -8.87 -15.51
N TYR A 117 -19.21 -9.71 -14.96
CA TYR A 117 -19.31 -11.16 -15.11
C TYR A 117 -20.53 -11.75 -14.38
N THR A 118 -21.09 -12.79 -14.99
CA THR A 118 -22.17 -13.60 -14.43
C THR A 118 -21.62 -14.72 -13.52
N GLN A 119 -22.48 -15.31 -12.68
CA GLN A 119 -22.11 -16.50 -11.88
C GLN A 119 -21.64 -17.67 -12.77
N ARG A 120 -22.27 -17.85 -13.94
CA ARG A 120 -21.86 -18.89 -14.90
C ARG A 120 -20.48 -18.64 -15.49
N GLU A 121 -20.16 -17.39 -15.83
CA GLU A 121 -18.82 -17.04 -16.31
C GLU A 121 -17.77 -17.25 -15.24
N MET A 122 -18.08 -16.87 -14.00
CA MET A 122 -17.22 -17.13 -12.85
C MET A 122 -16.95 -18.64 -12.70
N LEU A 123 -17.99 -19.47 -12.74
CA LEU A 123 -17.85 -20.92 -12.67
C LEU A 123 -16.96 -21.47 -13.80
N ASN A 124 -17.17 -21.01 -15.04
CA ASN A 124 -16.36 -21.44 -16.18
C ASN A 124 -14.87 -21.10 -15.98
N ILE A 125 -14.55 -19.96 -15.36
CA ILE A 125 -13.16 -19.58 -15.04
C ILE A 125 -12.58 -20.51 -13.97
N PHE A 126 -13.37 -20.86 -12.94
CA PHE A 126 -12.93 -21.78 -11.89
C PHE A 126 -12.64 -23.18 -12.45
N PHE A 127 -13.51 -23.70 -13.31
CA PHE A 127 -13.26 -24.97 -14.02
C PHE A 127 -12.05 -24.89 -14.96
N ARG A 128 -11.91 -23.81 -15.73
CA ARG A 128 -10.75 -23.58 -16.61
C ARG A 128 -9.43 -23.59 -15.83
N ASP A 129 -9.42 -22.98 -14.66
CA ASP A 129 -8.22 -22.89 -13.82
C ASP A 129 -8.03 -24.11 -12.90
N GLY A 130 -8.94 -25.09 -12.94
CA GLY A 130 -8.86 -26.32 -12.14
C GLY A 130 -9.04 -26.09 -10.63
N PHE A 131 -9.78 -25.05 -10.24
CA PHE A 131 -9.93 -24.63 -8.84
C PHE A 131 -8.60 -24.46 -8.11
N ILE A 132 -7.58 -23.97 -8.82
CA ILE A 132 -6.30 -23.57 -8.25
C ILE A 132 -6.29 -22.06 -8.04
N ASP A 133 -5.82 -21.63 -6.87
CA ASP A 133 -5.48 -20.25 -6.61
C ASP A 133 -4.29 -19.86 -7.47
N ARG A 134 -4.53 -19.09 -8.53
CA ARG A 134 -3.50 -18.72 -9.51
C ARG A 134 -2.41 -17.80 -8.94
N TYR A 135 -2.55 -17.29 -7.72
CA TYR A 135 -1.53 -16.49 -7.03
C TYR A 135 -0.66 -17.29 -6.07
N SER A 136 -0.97 -18.56 -5.78
CA SER A 136 -0.21 -19.37 -4.82
C SER A 136 0.00 -20.83 -5.20
N GLY A 137 -0.82 -21.37 -6.11
CA GLY A 137 -0.85 -22.79 -6.42
C GLY A 137 -1.71 -23.62 -5.46
N ASP A 138 -2.30 -23.02 -4.42
CA ASP A 138 -3.15 -23.74 -3.47
C ASP A 138 -4.47 -24.20 -4.09
N ARG A 139 -5.03 -25.28 -3.56
CA ARG A 139 -6.36 -25.77 -3.95
C ARG A 139 -7.46 -24.91 -3.33
N LEU A 140 -8.48 -24.63 -4.12
CA LEU A 140 -9.70 -23.93 -3.70
C LEU A 140 -10.92 -24.85 -3.83
N TYR A 141 -12.02 -24.48 -3.17
CA TYR A 141 -13.22 -25.30 -3.06
C TYR A 141 -14.42 -24.60 -3.66
N HIS A 142 -15.24 -25.35 -4.38
CA HIS A 142 -16.42 -24.85 -5.06
C HIS A 142 -17.28 -23.98 -4.12
N PRO A 143 -17.75 -22.78 -4.55
CA PRO A 143 -18.47 -21.88 -3.64
C PRO A 143 -19.71 -22.48 -3.01
N GLY A 144 -20.45 -23.27 -3.80
CA GLY A 144 -21.58 -24.02 -3.31
C GLY A 144 -21.22 -25.04 -2.22
N PHE A 145 -20.06 -25.69 -2.33
CA PHE A 145 -19.59 -26.67 -1.34
C PHE A 145 -19.33 -26.00 0.01
N LEU A 146 -18.55 -24.91 0.01
CA LEU A 146 -18.23 -24.22 1.25
C LEU A 146 -19.49 -23.66 1.91
N ARG A 147 -20.43 -23.09 1.13
CA ARG A 147 -21.70 -22.60 1.68
C ARG A 147 -22.65 -23.71 2.14
N LEU A 148 -22.51 -24.92 1.60
CA LEU A 148 -23.23 -26.09 2.09
C LEU A 148 -22.73 -26.50 3.49
N LEU A 149 -21.45 -26.30 3.82
CA LEU A 149 -20.93 -26.57 5.17
C LEU A 149 -21.68 -25.78 6.24
N ASN A 150 -22.00 -24.51 5.99
CA ASN A 150 -22.82 -23.71 6.91
C ASN A 150 -24.24 -24.27 7.10
N ILE A 151 -24.84 -24.85 6.07
CA ILE A 151 -26.19 -25.42 6.17
C ILE A 151 -26.16 -26.71 7.00
N LEU A 152 -25.17 -27.57 6.75
CA LEU A 152 -25.09 -28.88 7.39
C LEU A 152 -24.46 -28.82 8.79
N LEU A 153 -23.53 -27.89 9.01
CA LEU A 153 -22.72 -27.76 10.21
C LEU A 153 -22.59 -26.27 10.63
N PRO A 154 -23.70 -25.58 10.94
CA PRO A 154 -23.72 -24.12 11.13
C PRO A 154 -22.87 -23.64 12.31
N GLN A 155 -22.72 -24.46 13.37
CA GLN A 155 -21.90 -24.09 14.53
C GLN A 155 -20.40 -24.17 14.22
N GLN A 156 -19.98 -25.12 13.39
CA GLN A 156 -18.58 -25.30 13.02
C GLN A 156 -18.18 -24.41 11.85
N PHE A 157 -19.11 -24.07 10.96
CA PHE A 157 -18.85 -23.21 9.80
C PHE A 157 -19.83 -22.03 9.74
N PRO A 158 -19.83 -21.16 10.76
CA PRO A 158 -20.71 -20.00 10.81
C PRO A 158 -20.45 -19.07 9.62
N TYR A 159 -21.51 -18.49 9.06
CA TYR A 159 -21.44 -17.59 7.91
C TYR A 159 -22.38 -16.41 8.10
N ASP A 160 -21.86 -15.21 7.85
CA ASP A 160 -22.57 -13.94 7.86
C ASP A 160 -22.56 -13.34 6.45
N ALA A 161 -23.75 -13.00 5.93
CA ALA A 161 -23.93 -12.53 4.55
C ALA A 161 -23.32 -11.15 4.27
N HIS A 162 -23.08 -10.36 5.32
CA HIS A 162 -22.42 -9.06 5.21
C HIS A 162 -20.90 -9.17 5.32
N GLY A 163 -20.36 -10.36 5.59
CA GLY A 163 -18.92 -10.62 5.60
C GLY A 163 -18.23 -10.13 6.88
N HIS A 164 -18.95 -10.06 7.99
CA HIS A 164 -18.36 -9.77 9.30
C HIS A 164 -17.37 -10.87 9.70
N PHE A 165 -16.08 -10.53 9.77
CA PHE A 165 -15.01 -11.51 9.98
C PHE A 165 -15.16 -12.27 11.30
N GLU A 166 -15.60 -11.58 12.36
CA GLU A 166 -15.79 -12.14 13.69
C GLU A 166 -16.99 -13.08 13.82
N ARG A 167 -17.85 -13.16 12.78
CA ARG A 167 -19.06 -13.98 12.73
C ARG A 167 -19.00 -15.06 11.65
N CYS A 168 -17.88 -15.16 10.94
CA CYS A 168 -17.67 -16.13 9.87
C CYS A 168 -16.47 -17.02 10.19
N HIS A 169 -16.50 -18.25 9.71
CA HIS A 169 -15.29 -19.06 9.69
C HIS A 169 -14.31 -18.53 8.63
N GLU A 170 -13.02 -18.47 8.94
CA GLU A 170 -11.98 -17.92 8.06
C GLU A 170 -11.83 -18.66 6.71
N ILE A 171 -12.31 -19.91 6.59
CA ILE A 171 -12.18 -20.72 5.38
C ILE A 171 -12.88 -20.07 4.17
N TYR A 172 -13.88 -19.22 4.40
CA TYR A 172 -14.56 -18.50 3.34
C TYR A 172 -13.66 -17.45 2.68
N TRP A 173 -12.57 -17.03 3.31
CA TRP A 173 -11.57 -16.18 2.67
C TRP A 173 -10.47 -16.99 2.01
N ASP A 174 -10.10 -18.11 2.62
CA ASP A 174 -8.89 -18.87 2.25
C ASP A 174 -9.15 -19.85 1.12
N LEU A 175 -10.29 -20.52 1.18
CA LEU A 175 -10.61 -21.64 0.29
C LEU A 175 -11.65 -21.28 -0.76
N MET A 176 -12.39 -20.18 -0.56
CA MET A 176 -13.41 -19.74 -1.50
C MET A 176 -12.78 -19.09 -2.74
N PRO A 177 -13.04 -19.62 -3.95
CA PRO A 177 -12.57 -19.00 -5.16
C PRO A 177 -13.33 -17.71 -5.43
N SER A 178 -12.57 -16.76 -5.95
CA SER A 178 -12.99 -15.47 -6.43
C SER A 178 -12.41 -15.26 -7.81
N LEU A 179 -13.07 -14.43 -8.59
CA LEU A 179 -12.57 -13.99 -9.88
C LEU A 179 -11.83 -12.68 -9.70
N ASP A 180 -10.58 -12.64 -10.12
CA ASP A 180 -9.78 -11.42 -10.17
C ASP A 180 -9.23 -11.16 -11.58
N HIS A 181 -8.78 -9.94 -11.81
CA HIS A 181 -8.12 -9.51 -13.03
C HIS A 181 -6.60 -9.57 -12.86
N GLN A 182 -5.92 -10.37 -13.69
CA GLN A 182 -4.46 -10.46 -13.69
C GLN A 182 -3.83 -9.06 -13.83
N THR A 183 -4.33 -8.26 -14.78
CA THR A 183 -4.09 -6.82 -14.85
C THR A 183 -5.28 -6.10 -14.20
N PRO A 184 -5.08 -5.38 -13.08
CA PRO A 184 -6.17 -4.69 -12.39
C PRO A 184 -6.91 -3.69 -13.30
N LEU A 185 -8.24 -3.61 -13.15
CA LEU A 185 -9.06 -2.62 -13.85
C LEU A 185 -8.56 -1.19 -13.62
N ALA A 186 -8.21 -0.85 -12.38
CA ALA A 186 -7.67 0.45 -11.98
C ALA A 186 -6.32 0.80 -12.65
N ARG A 187 -5.68 -0.17 -13.31
CA ARG A 187 -4.43 -0.04 -14.06
C ARG A 187 -4.63 -0.27 -15.57
N GLY A 188 -5.86 -0.12 -16.07
CA GLY A 188 -6.19 -0.26 -17.49
C GLY A 188 -6.43 -1.71 -17.95
N GLY A 189 -6.53 -2.66 -17.02
CA GLY A 189 -6.92 -4.03 -17.34
C GLY A 189 -8.34 -4.11 -17.93
N ALA A 190 -8.55 -5.03 -18.86
CA ALA A 190 -9.86 -5.24 -19.47
C ALA A 190 -10.72 -6.21 -18.64
N ASP A 191 -12.04 -5.95 -18.54
CA ASP A 191 -13.01 -6.86 -17.92
C ASP A 191 -13.42 -7.96 -18.91
N LYS A 192 -12.50 -8.89 -19.20
CA LYS A 192 -12.73 -10.00 -20.15
C LYS A 192 -12.04 -11.28 -19.71
N LYS A 193 -12.54 -12.42 -20.21
CA LYS A 193 -12.07 -13.78 -19.87
C LYS A 193 -10.56 -14.00 -19.95
N SER A 194 -9.87 -13.36 -20.91
CA SER A 194 -8.41 -13.49 -21.04
C SER A 194 -7.61 -12.78 -19.94
N ASN A 195 -8.25 -11.89 -19.19
CA ASN A 195 -7.67 -11.21 -18.03
C ASN A 195 -8.22 -11.75 -16.70
N TRP A 196 -9.27 -12.57 -16.73
CA TRP A 196 -9.87 -13.17 -15.53
C TRP A 196 -9.10 -14.41 -15.11
N ILE A 197 -8.90 -14.57 -13.81
CA ILE A 197 -8.27 -15.72 -13.19
C ILE A 197 -8.96 -16.08 -11.87
N THR A 198 -8.75 -17.32 -11.44
CA THR A 198 -9.19 -17.85 -10.16
C THR A 198 -8.18 -17.55 -9.06
N THR A 199 -8.63 -17.06 -7.91
CA THR A 199 -7.80 -16.84 -6.71
C THR A 199 -8.67 -16.97 -5.47
N SER A 200 -8.11 -17.22 -4.29
CA SER A 200 -8.85 -17.07 -3.03
C SER A 200 -9.38 -15.65 -2.85
N MET A 201 -10.46 -15.50 -2.10
CA MET A 201 -10.94 -14.18 -1.67
C MET A 201 -9.87 -13.40 -0.90
N ARG A 202 -9.11 -14.07 -0.01
CA ARG A 202 -8.01 -13.46 0.75
C ARG A 202 -6.97 -12.85 -0.17
N ARG A 203 -6.47 -13.59 -1.17
CA ARG A 203 -5.43 -13.08 -2.07
C ARG A 203 -5.95 -12.06 -3.07
N ASN A 204 -7.21 -12.17 -3.50
CA ASN A 204 -7.87 -11.11 -4.29
C ASN A 204 -7.87 -9.78 -3.52
N MET A 205 -8.29 -9.81 -2.25
CA MET A 205 -8.29 -8.65 -1.37
C MET A 205 -6.88 -8.10 -1.15
N ALA A 206 -5.91 -8.97 -0.89
CA ALA A 206 -4.52 -8.58 -0.68
C ALA A 206 -3.87 -7.96 -1.93
N LYS A 207 -4.23 -8.41 -3.13
CA LYS A 207 -3.71 -7.83 -4.37
C LYS A 207 -4.25 -6.44 -4.65
N GLY A 208 -5.56 -6.24 -4.49
CA GLY A 208 -6.19 -4.94 -4.73
C GLY A 208 -5.85 -4.34 -6.11
N PRO A 209 -5.39 -3.07 -6.19
CA PRO A 209 -5.08 -2.40 -7.46
C PRO A 209 -3.67 -2.67 -7.99
N TRP A 210 -2.88 -3.49 -7.29
CA TRP A 210 -1.48 -3.72 -7.63
C TRP A 210 -1.32 -4.82 -8.68
N SER A 211 -0.35 -4.64 -9.56
CA SER A 211 0.11 -5.69 -10.47
C SER A 211 0.89 -6.75 -9.69
N LEU A 212 0.95 -7.97 -10.23
CA LEU A 212 1.75 -9.04 -9.63
C LEU A 212 3.21 -8.65 -9.50
N ARG A 213 3.76 -7.91 -10.47
CA ARG A 213 5.14 -7.41 -10.45
C ARG A 213 5.40 -6.48 -9.26
N GLU A 214 4.50 -5.53 -8.99
CA GLU A 214 4.63 -4.61 -7.84
C GLU A 214 4.59 -5.36 -6.50
N LEU A 215 3.84 -6.46 -6.42
CA LEU A 215 3.74 -7.30 -5.24
C LEU A 215 4.87 -8.34 -5.13
N GLY A 216 5.71 -8.49 -6.16
CA GLY A 216 6.67 -9.59 -6.26
C GLY A 216 6.01 -10.97 -6.40
N TRP A 217 4.75 -11.02 -6.80
CA TRP A 217 4.00 -12.25 -7.03
C TRP A 217 4.21 -12.76 -8.46
N HIS A 218 4.01 -14.05 -8.64
CA HIS A 218 3.99 -14.70 -9.94
C HIS A 218 2.70 -15.47 -10.14
N LEU A 219 2.35 -15.70 -11.40
CA LEU A 219 1.14 -16.44 -11.75
C LEU A 219 1.47 -17.94 -11.83
N PHE A 220 0.78 -18.74 -11.04
CA PHE A 220 0.87 -20.20 -11.08
C PHE A 220 0.11 -20.74 -12.30
N PRO A 221 0.45 -21.95 -12.82
CA PRO A 221 -0.33 -22.60 -13.86
C PRO A 221 -1.74 -22.99 -13.37
N ALA A 222 -2.65 -23.23 -14.31
CA ALA A 222 -3.94 -23.83 -14.01
C ALA A 222 -3.77 -25.30 -13.56
N GLY A 223 -4.67 -25.78 -12.73
CA GLY A 223 -4.73 -27.18 -12.32
C GLY A 223 -5.42 -28.08 -13.35
N SER A 224 -5.37 -29.39 -13.09
CA SER A 224 -6.09 -30.41 -13.83
C SER A 224 -7.32 -30.85 -13.05
N LEU A 225 -8.50 -30.82 -13.69
CA LEU A 225 -9.75 -31.29 -13.10
C LEU A 225 -9.75 -32.80 -12.78
N LYS A 226 -8.82 -33.57 -13.36
CA LYS A 226 -8.63 -34.99 -13.00
C LYS A 226 -8.01 -35.15 -11.62
N ASP A 227 -7.20 -34.18 -11.20
CA ASP A 227 -6.49 -34.22 -9.92
C ASP A 227 -7.29 -33.51 -8.82
N TRP A 228 -8.01 -32.45 -9.20
CA TRP A 228 -8.84 -31.67 -8.30
C TRP A 228 -9.94 -30.91 -9.07
N ASP A 229 -11.21 -31.20 -8.78
CA ASP A 229 -12.38 -30.57 -9.41
C ASP A 229 -13.02 -29.49 -8.53
N GLY A 230 -12.33 -29.04 -7.47
CA GLY A 230 -12.89 -28.11 -6.49
C GLY A 230 -13.93 -28.75 -5.56
N ALA A 231 -14.00 -30.07 -5.45
CA ALA A 231 -15.10 -30.79 -4.81
C ALA A 231 -16.46 -30.54 -5.50
N SER A 232 -16.46 -30.24 -6.80
CA SER A 232 -17.68 -29.93 -7.56
C SER A 232 -18.61 -31.15 -7.67
N ALA A 233 -18.08 -32.33 -7.97
CA ALA A 233 -18.85 -33.56 -8.01
C ALA A 233 -19.39 -33.94 -6.62
N THR A 234 -18.55 -33.82 -5.59
CA THR A 234 -18.97 -34.04 -4.19
C THR A 234 -20.05 -33.06 -3.76
N PHE A 235 -19.96 -31.79 -4.17
CA PHE A 235 -20.98 -30.79 -3.90
C PHE A 235 -22.34 -31.17 -4.49
N VAL A 236 -22.38 -31.57 -5.76
CA VAL A 236 -23.61 -32.04 -6.42
C VAL A 236 -24.20 -33.22 -5.67
N PHE A 237 -23.38 -34.23 -5.36
CA PHE A 237 -23.81 -35.41 -4.60
C PHE A 237 -24.38 -35.05 -3.23
N LEU A 238 -23.73 -34.17 -2.47
CA LEU A 238 -24.19 -33.79 -1.13
C LEU A 238 -25.48 -32.96 -1.18
N VAL A 239 -25.64 -32.07 -2.17
CA VAL A 239 -26.89 -31.34 -2.34
C VAL A 239 -28.05 -32.29 -2.64
N GLU A 240 -27.83 -33.31 -3.48
CA GLU A 240 -28.86 -34.31 -3.77
C GLU A 240 -29.19 -35.17 -2.54
N LYS A 241 -28.15 -35.59 -1.80
CA LYS A 241 -28.31 -36.37 -0.56
C LYS A 241 -29.10 -35.61 0.52
N TYR A 242 -28.91 -34.30 0.62
CA TYR A 242 -29.56 -33.43 1.62
C TYR A 242 -30.53 -32.43 0.96
N ILE A 243 -31.20 -32.83 -0.11
CA ILE A 243 -31.95 -31.90 -0.99
C ILE A 243 -33.05 -31.12 -0.25
N GLU A 244 -33.79 -31.77 0.66
CA GLU A 244 -34.84 -31.09 1.43
C GLU A 244 -34.28 -30.00 2.34
N MET A 245 -33.08 -30.20 2.92
CA MET A 245 -32.38 -29.18 3.70
C MET A 245 -31.84 -28.06 2.81
N CYS A 246 -31.43 -28.36 1.57
CA CYS A 246 -30.81 -27.40 0.67
C CYS A 246 -31.81 -26.51 -0.07
N LYS A 247 -33.01 -27.02 -0.40
CA LYS A 247 -34.05 -26.30 -1.18
C LYS A 247 -34.33 -24.87 -0.71
N PRO A 248 -34.43 -24.56 0.60
CA PRO A 248 -34.66 -23.19 1.07
C PRO A 248 -33.50 -22.23 0.80
N HIS A 249 -32.29 -22.73 0.56
CA HIS A 249 -31.07 -21.92 0.42
C HIS A 249 -30.76 -21.61 -1.04
N ARG A 250 -31.37 -20.52 -1.55
CA ARG A 250 -31.24 -20.09 -2.96
C ARG A 250 -29.80 -20.02 -3.47
N TYR A 251 -28.87 -19.47 -2.68
CA TYR A 251 -27.46 -19.36 -3.07
C TYR A 251 -26.85 -20.72 -3.43
N VAL A 252 -27.08 -21.74 -2.59
CA VAL A 252 -26.58 -23.10 -2.81
C VAL A 252 -27.28 -23.75 -4.00
N MET A 253 -28.59 -23.55 -4.14
CA MET A 253 -29.37 -24.11 -5.24
C MET A 253 -28.99 -23.50 -6.61
N ASP A 254 -28.65 -22.22 -6.68
CA ASP A 254 -28.20 -21.56 -7.92
C ASP A 254 -26.84 -22.12 -8.39
N TRP A 255 -25.91 -22.32 -7.43
CA TRP A 255 -24.65 -23.02 -7.69
C TRP A 255 -24.86 -24.46 -8.11
N TYR A 256 -25.72 -25.21 -7.42
CA TYR A 256 -26.03 -26.61 -7.75
C TYR A 256 -26.53 -26.76 -9.18
N LYS A 257 -27.51 -25.97 -9.60
CA LYS A 257 -28.04 -25.98 -10.98
C LYS A 257 -26.95 -25.69 -12.01
N SER A 258 -26.15 -24.66 -11.77
CA SER A 258 -25.07 -24.27 -12.69
C SER A 258 -23.97 -25.33 -12.79
N THR A 259 -23.63 -25.96 -11.66
CA THR A 259 -22.58 -26.99 -11.56
C THR A 259 -23.03 -28.29 -12.21
N LYS A 260 -24.24 -28.77 -11.90
CA LYS A 260 -24.79 -30.02 -12.43
C LYS A 260 -24.89 -30.01 -13.96
N LEU A 261 -25.14 -28.84 -14.56
CA LEU A 261 -25.22 -28.66 -16.01
C LEU A 261 -23.86 -28.32 -16.66
N HIS A 262 -22.78 -28.21 -15.89
CA HIS A 262 -21.49 -27.80 -16.40
C HIS A 262 -20.83 -28.95 -17.17
N GLY A 263 -20.48 -28.71 -18.45
CA GLY A 263 -19.95 -29.76 -19.34
C GLY A 263 -18.58 -30.33 -18.97
N GLN A 264 -17.87 -29.72 -18.01
CA GLN A 264 -16.59 -30.22 -17.48
C GLN A 264 -16.73 -30.87 -16.09
N LEU A 265 -17.95 -30.98 -15.54
CA LEU A 265 -18.17 -31.67 -14.27
C LEU A 265 -17.80 -33.16 -14.43
N PRO A 266 -16.93 -33.72 -13.58
CA PRO A 266 -16.62 -35.14 -13.61
C PRO A 266 -17.86 -36.01 -13.29
N LYS A 267 -18.10 -37.02 -14.13
CA LYS A 267 -19.21 -37.98 -14.01
C LYS A 267 -18.90 -39.11 -13.02
N VAL A 268 -18.51 -38.76 -11.80
CA VAL A 268 -18.00 -39.72 -10.80
C VAL A 268 -19.14 -40.43 -10.05
N TYR A 269 -20.33 -39.83 -10.04
CA TYR A 269 -21.50 -40.33 -9.30
C TYR A 269 -22.75 -40.51 -10.17
N GLU A 270 -22.60 -40.58 -11.49
CA GLU A 270 -23.69 -41.08 -12.34
C GLU A 270 -23.87 -42.56 -11.98
N HIS A 271 -24.94 -42.88 -11.26
CA HIS A 271 -25.29 -44.28 -10.99
C HIS A 271 -25.35 -45.03 -12.34
N PRO A 272 -24.76 -46.23 -12.45
CA PRO A 272 -24.91 -47.06 -13.64
C PRO A 272 -26.38 -47.39 -13.93
#